data_AF-A0A354ZIQ5-F1
#
_entry.id   AF-A0A354ZIQ5-F1
#
_cell.length_a   1.000
_cell.length_b   1.000
_cell.length_c   1.000
_cell.angle_alpha   90.00
_cell.angle_beta   90.00
_cell.angle_gamma   90.00
#
_symmetry.space_group_name_H-M   'P 1'
#
loop_
_entity.id
_entity.type
_entity.pdbx_description
1 polymer ?
#
loop_
_entity_poly.entity_id
_entity_poly.type
_entity_poly.pdbx_seq_one_letter_code
_entity_poly.pdbx_strand_id
1 'polypeptide(L)'
;GWEKAISDYVIRDLKARGADWVVSGEVREVPSERMNRFTVSPAGIDLIFGPYEMGSYAQGTWMVLVPWSACSGLVDPAGPVAVIAEAASGR
;
A
#
# COMPACT_ATOMS: atom_id res chain seq x y z
N GLY A 1 -2.22 13.97 -5.05
CA GLY A 1 -0.99 13.55 -4.36
C GLY A 1 -0.83 12.06 -4.49
N TRP A 2 0.34 11.54 -4.15
CA TRP A 2 0.62 10.11 -4.11
C TRP A 2 -0.25 9.41 -3.04
N GLU A 3 -0.61 10.13 -1.97
CA GLU A 3 -1.36 9.62 -0.82
C GLU A 3 -2.68 9.00 -1.26
N LYS A 4 -3.46 9.73 -2.08
CA LYS A 4 -4.76 9.24 -2.57
C LYS A 4 -4.59 8.02 -3.47
N ALA A 5 -3.60 8.01 -4.36
CA ALA A 5 -3.38 6.91 -5.29
C ALA A 5 -3.03 5.62 -4.55
N ILE A 6 -2.16 5.71 -3.54
CA ILE A 6 -1.76 4.58 -2.70
C ILE A 6 -2.93 4.14 -1.80
N SER A 7 -3.67 5.08 -1.19
CA SER A 7 -4.88 4.79 -0.42
C SER A 7 -5.91 4.02 -1.24
N ASP A 8 -6.25 4.51 -2.45
CA ASP A 8 -7.20 3.85 -3.34
C ASP A 8 -6.74 2.43 -3.72
N TYR A 9 -5.44 2.25 -3.98
CA TYR A 9 -4.85 0.94 -4.26
C TYR A 9 -5.02 -0.02 -3.08
N VAL A 10 -4.66 0.43 -1.87
CA VAL A 10 -4.76 -0.35 -0.63
C VAL A 10 -6.20 -0.75 -0.34
N ILE A 11 -7.13 0.18 -0.42
CA ILE A 11 -8.55 -0.07 -0.18
C ILE A 11 -9.09 -1.09 -1.18
N ARG A 12 -8.76 -0.94 -2.46
CA ARG A 12 -9.19 -1.90 -3.50
C ARG A 12 -8.66 -3.30 -3.23
N ASP A 13 -7.38 -3.42 -2.91
CA ASP A 13 -6.72 -4.70 -2.64
C ASP A 13 -7.28 -5.39 -1.38
N LEU A 14 -7.37 -4.67 -0.26
CA LEU A 14 -7.91 -5.21 0.99
C LEU A 14 -9.39 -5.57 0.89
N LYS A 15 -10.17 -4.79 0.14
CA LYS A 15 -11.58 -5.11 -0.13
C LYS A 15 -11.72 -6.41 -0.92
N ALA A 16 -10.85 -6.63 -1.92
CA ALA A 16 -10.84 -7.87 -2.69
C ALA A 16 -10.43 -9.10 -1.85
N ARG A 17 -9.56 -8.90 -0.84
CA ARG A 17 -9.09 -9.96 0.06
C ARG A 17 -9.95 -10.15 1.31
N GLY A 18 -10.99 -9.34 1.50
CA GLY A 18 -11.97 -9.53 2.57
C GLY A 18 -11.58 -8.96 3.93
N ALA A 19 -10.81 -7.87 3.99
CA ALA A 19 -10.57 -7.17 5.26
C ALA A 19 -11.88 -6.57 5.79
N ASP A 20 -12.34 -7.01 6.97
CA ASP A 20 -13.73 -6.84 7.40
C ASP A 20 -14.17 -5.38 7.43
N TRP A 21 -13.31 -4.49 7.95
CA TRP A 21 -13.64 -3.07 8.11
C TRP A 21 -13.53 -2.30 6.81
N VAL A 22 -12.74 -2.78 5.85
CA VAL A 22 -12.69 -2.22 4.49
C VAL A 22 -13.93 -2.66 3.70
N VAL A 23 -14.37 -3.92 3.87
CA VAL A 23 -15.58 -4.44 3.23
C VAL A 23 -16.84 -3.80 3.81
N SER A 24 -16.93 -3.63 5.13
CA SER A 24 -18.06 -2.97 5.79
C SER A 24 -18.12 -1.46 5.50
N GLY A 25 -17.01 -0.89 5.05
CA GLY A 25 -16.87 0.54 4.78
C GLY A 25 -16.67 1.37 6.04
N GLU A 26 -16.23 0.77 7.14
CA GLU A 26 -15.73 1.47 8.33
C GLU A 26 -14.37 2.13 8.02
N VAL A 27 -13.51 1.43 7.28
CA VAL A 27 -12.28 1.98 6.69
C VAL A 27 -12.51 2.23 5.21
N ARG A 28 -12.52 3.51 4.79
CA ARG A 28 -12.76 3.92 3.40
C ARG A 28 -11.54 4.52 2.71
N GLU A 29 -10.58 4.94 3.51
CA GLU A 29 -9.33 5.55 3.07
C GLU A 29 -8.24 5.23 4.10
N VAL A 30 -7.00 5.24 3.64
CA VAL A 30 -5.81 5.17 4.48
C VAL A 30 -5.15 6.55 4.45
N PRO A 31 -5.08 7.27 5.58
CA PRO A 31 -4.37 8.54 5.63
C PRO A 31 -2.85 8.28 5.66
N SER A 32 -2.03 9.24 5.20
CA SER A 32 -0.58 9.04 5.03
C SER A 32 0.14 8.72 6.34
N GLU A 33 -0.37 9.19 7.48
CA GLU A 33 0.17 8.90 8.82
C GLU A 33 0.04 7.41 9.18
N ARG A 34 -0.87 6.68 8.52
CA ARG A 34 -1.04 5.23 8.66
C ARG A 34 -0.24 4.42 7.63
N MET A 35 0.44 5.07 6.69
CA MET A 35 1.29 4.44 5.67
C MET A 35 2.78 4.44 6.05
N ASN A 36 3.13 4.82 7.28
CA ASN A 36 4.51 4.96 7.74
C ASN A 36 5.19 3.63 8.13
N ARG A 37 4.44 2.52 8.19
CA ARG A 37 4.98 1.18 8.41
C ARG A 37 5.04 0.44 7.09
N PHE A 38 6.23 0.43 6.50
CA PHE A 38 6.46 -0.24 5.23
C PHE A 38 7.86 -0.84 5.12
N THR A 39 7.98 -1.77 4.18
CA THR A 39 9.28 -2.24 3.67
C THR A 39 9.36 -1.99 2.17
N VAL A 40 10.58 -1.84 1.67
CA VAL A 40 10.86 -1.65 0.25
C VAL A 40 11.59 -2.88 -0.27
N SER A 41 11.16 -3.39 -1.41
CA SER A 41 11.79 -4.52 -2.09
C SER A 41 11.80 -4.30 -3.61
N PRO A 42 12.51 -5.13 -4.39
CA PRO A 42 12.43 -5.09 -5.85
C PRO A 42 11.00 -5.29 -6.40
N ALA A 43 10.10 -5.91 -5.64
CA ALA A 43 8.72 -6.10 -6.07
C ALA A 43 7.85 -4.84 -5.89
N GLY A 44 8.20 -3.97 -4.94
CA GLY A 44 7.41 -2.77 -4.62
C GLY A 44 7.56 -2.33 -3.17
N ILE A 45 6.49 -1.71 -2.67
CA ILE A 45 6.37 -1.23 -1.30
C ILE A 45 5.31 -2.07 -0.57
N ASP A 46 5.72 -2.77 0.49
CA ASP A 46 4.79 -3.50 1.35
C ASP A 46 4.34 -2.59 2.49
N LEU A 47 3.07 -2.20 2.50
CA LEU A 47 2.44 -1.48 3.60
C LEU A 47 1.93 -2.47 4.64
N ILE A 48 2.23 -2.22 5.92
CA ILE A 48 1.95 -3.13 7.03
C ILE A 48 0.93 -2.51 7.97
N PHE A 49 -0.24 -3.14 8.05
CA PHE A 49 -1.33 -2.76 8.94
C PHE A 49 -1.51 -3.84 10.01
N GLY A 50 -1.31 -3.46 11.26
CA GLY A 50 -1.39 -4.37 12.40
C GLY A 50 -2.82 -4.80 12.73
N PRO A 51 -2.98 -5.71 13.70
CA PRO A 51 -4.30 -6.08 14.21
C PRO A 51 -5.10 -4.85 14.62
N TYR A 52 -6.42 -4.86 14.34
CA TYR A 52 -7.33 -3.74 14.59
C TYR A 52 -7.07 -2.45 13.81
N GLU A 53 -6.39 -2.51 12.66
CA GLU A 53 -6.35 -1.35 11.75
C GLU A 53 -7.26 -1.51 10.55
N MET A 54 -7.42 -2.73 10.05
CA MET A 54 -8.21 -3.03 8.84
C MET A 54 -9.31 -4.07 9.11
N GLY A 55 -9.41 -4.57 10.33
CA GLY A 55 -10.28 -5.68 10.70
C GLY A 55 -10.06 -6.17 12.12
N SER A 56 -10.81 -7.19 12.53
CA SER A 56 -10.69 -7.77 13.88
C SER A 56 -9.31 -8.39 14.13
N TYR A 57 -8.95 -8.60 15.40
CA TYR A 57 -7.70 -9.29 15.76
C TYR A 57 -7.56 -10.67 15.14
N ALA A 58 -8.67 -11.39 14.95
CA ALA A 58 -8.67 -12.70 14.33
C ALA A 58 -8.22 -12.67 12.85
N GLN A 59 -8.34 -11.52 12.17
CA GLN A 59 -7.81 -11.33 10.82
C GLN A 59 -6.31 -11.00 10.81
N GLY A 60 -5.72 -10.74 11.98
CA GLY A 60 -4.29 -10.52 12.14
C GLY A 60 -3.77 -9.26 11.45
N THR A 61 -2.52 -9.34 10.99
CA THR A 61 -1.83 -8.26 10.28
C THR A 61 -2.10 -8.37 8.79
N TRP A 62 -2.45 -7.25 8.17
CA TRP A 62 -2.57 -7.13 6.71
C TRP A 62 -1.28 -6.55 6.13
N MET A 63 -0.76 -7.19 5.09
CA MET A 63 0.31 -6.63 4.26
C MET A 63 -0.23 -6.39 2.86
N VAL A 64 0.04 -5.22 2.30
CA VAL A 64 -0.37 -4.82 0.95
C VAL A 64 0.86 -4.49 0.13
N LEU A 65 1.16 -5.31 -0.87
CA LEU A 65 2.20 -5.01 -1.85
C LEU A 65 1.67 -4.02 -2.87
N VAL A 66 2.23 -2.82 -2.87
CA VAL A 66 2.07 -1.84 -3.94
C VAL A 66 3.23 -2.00 -4.92
N PRO A 67 3.00 -2.57 -6.12
CA PRO A 67 4.06 -2.79 -7.09
C PRO A 67 4.56 -1.46 -7.65
N TRP A 68 5.82 -1.42 -8.08
CA TRP A 68 6.42 -0.20 -8.66
C TRP A 68 5.63 0.36 -9.85
N SER A 69 4.96 -0.50 -10.62
CA SER A 69 4.07 -0.09 -11.72
C SER A 69 2.89 0.76 -11.23
N ALA A 70 2.35 0.51 -10.03
CA ALA A 70 1.31 1.33 -9.41
C ALA A 70 1.85 2.65 -8.86
N CYS A 71 3.17 2.76 -8.66
CA CYS A 71 3.87 3.97 -8.22
C CYS A 71 4.39 4.83 -9.39
N SER A 72 4.11 4.46 -10.64
CA SER A 72 4.62 5.17 -11.82
C SER A 72 4.21 6.65 -11.81
N GLY A 73 5.20 7.55 -11.90
CA GLY A 73 4.99 9.00 -11.84
C GLY A 73 4.77 9.56 -10.43
N LEU A 74 4.80 8.72 -9.40
CA LEU A 74 4.74 9.12 -7.98
C LEU A 74 6.12 9.09 -7.31
N VAL A 75 7.06 8.31 -7.86
CA VAL A 75 8.42 8.18 -7.34
C VAL A 75 9.27 9.39 -7.78
N ASP A 76 10.01 9.95 -6.83
CA ASP A 76 11.04 10.95 -7.12
C ASP A 76 12.20 10.29 -7.89
N PRO A 77 12.50 10.71 -9.14
CA PRO A 77 13.58 10.14 -9.94
C PRO A 77 14.99 10.43 -9.37
N ALA A 78 15.13 11.41 -8.48
CA ALA A 78 16.37 11.65 -7.73
C ALA A 78 16.37 10.92 -6.36
N GLY A 79 15.29 10.21 -6.04
CA GLY A 79 15.11 9.53 -4.77
C GLY A 79 15.88 8.20 -4.65
N PRO A 80 16.04 7.68 -3.43
CA PRO A 80 16.85 6.49 -3.16
C PRO A 80 16.32 5.20 -3.80
N VAL A 81 15.03 5.17 -4.18
CA VAL A 81 14.38 4.01 -4.79
C VAL A 81 14.28 4.08 -6.30
N ALA A 82 14.74 5.18 -6.93
CA ALA A 82 14.58 5.43 -8.36
C ALA A 82 15.09 4.26 -9.22
N VAL A 83 16.32 3.80 -8.96
CA VAL A 83 16.95 2.72 -9.72
C VAL A 83 16.20 1.38 -9.63
N ILE A 84 15.55 1.11 -8.50
CA ILE A 84 14.77 -0.12 -8.30
C ILE A 84 13.41 0.01 -9.00
N ALA A 85 12.75 1.17 -8.84
CA ALA A 85 11.46 1.45 -9.45
C ALA A 85 11.51 1.48 -10.98
N GLU A 86 12.59 2.04 -11.55
CA GLU A 86 12.83 2.05 -13.00
C GLU A 86 13.03 0.63 -13.54
N ALA A 87 13.95 -0.14 -12.93
CA ALA A 87 14.23 -1.51 -13.33
C ALA A 87 12.97 -2.41 -13.29
N ALA A 88 12.12 -2.23 -12.27
CA ALA A 88 10.86 -2.97 -12.13
C ALA A 88 9.77 -2.52 -13.13
N SER A 89 9.88 -1.31 -13.69
CA SER A 89 8.94 -0.76 -14.66
C SER A 89 9.24 -1.19 -16.11
N GLY A 90 10.28 -1.98 -16.33
CA GLY A 90 10.67 -2.46 -17.66
C GLY A 90 11.13 -1.35 -18.61
N ARG A 91 11.63 -0.24 -18.06
CA ARG A 91 12.23 0.88 -18.80
C ARG A 91 13.73 0.93 -18.57
#